data_AF-A0A0X3Y5R8-F1
#
_entry.id   AF-A0A0X3Y5R8-F1
#
_cell.length_a   1.000
_cell.length_b   1.000
_cell.length_c   1.000
_cell.angle_alpha   90.00
_cell.angle_beta   90.00
_cell.angle_gamma   90.00
#
_symmetry.space_group_name_H-M   'P 1'
#
loop_
_entity.id
_entity.type
_entity.pdbx_description
1 polymer ?
#
loop_
_entity_poly.entity_id
_entity_poly.type
_entity_poly.pdbx_seq_one_letter_code
_entity_poly.pdbx_strand_id
1 'polypeptide(L)'
;MHRLLIIGLFLSAVAVAALYPYAIYIRAAEPQPSDMQSEQPLLHFWADKKHANWFSVGSLYLLQHETYQVSGRLFSITHATARPDEIKLGFYLETAELPIVTEHQIFSISERHTAE
;
A
#
# COMPACT_ATOMS: atom_id res chain seq x y z
N MET A 1 -37.89 22.31 -9.27
CA MET A 1 -37.41 21.13 -10.00
C MET A 1 -35.87 20.96 -9.97
N HIS A 2 -35.04 22.00 -9.90
CA HIS A 2 -33.57 21.85 -9.87
C HIS A 2 -32.96 21.21 -8.61
N ARG A 3 -33.59 21.33 -7.44
CA ARG A 3 -33.07 20.75 -6.18
C ARG A 3 -33.00 19.21 -6.20
N LEU A 4 -33.98 18.54 -6.82
CA LEU A 4 -34.01 17.08 -6.92
C LEU A 4 -32.92 16.55 -7.87
N LEU A 5 -32.61 17.29 -8.93
CA LEU A 5 -31.52 16.97 -9.85
C LEU A 5 -30.15 17.05 -9.15
N ILE A 6 -29.93 18.08 -8.34
CA ILE A 6 -28.67 18.26 -7.59
C ILE A 6 -28.47 17.13 -6.58
N ILE A 7 -29.52 16.75 -5.85
CA ILE A 7 -29.45 15.64 -4.88
C ILE A 7 -29.16 14.31 -5.59
N GLY A 8 -29.82 14.06 -6.72
CA GLY A 8 -29.56 12.86 -7.52
C GLY A 8 -28.13 12.78 -8.04
N LEU A 9 -27.57 13.91 -8.50
CA LEU A 9 -26.18 14.01 -8.98
C LEU A 9 -25.16 13.84 -7.85
N PHE A 10 -25.47 14.32 -6.65
CA PHE A 10 -24.62 14.16 -5.49
C PHE A 10 -24.60 12.69 -5.02
N LEU A 11 -25.76 12.03 -4.97
CA LEU A 11 -25.86 10.62 -4.58
C LEU A 11 -25.15 9.70 -5.58
N SER A 12 -25.24 9.98 -6.88
CA SER A 12 -24.51 9.19 -7.89
C SER A 12 -23.00 9.39 -7.79
N ALA A 13 -22.53 10.62 -7.54
CA ALA A 13 -21.10 10.88 -7.33
C ALA A 13 -20.54 10.16 -6.09
N VAL A 14 -21.30 10.14 -4.99
CA VAL A 14 -20.92 9.41 -3.76
C VAL A 14 -20.91 7.89 -4.00
N ALA A 15 -21.89 7.36 -4.73
CA ALA A 15 -21.93 5.93 -5.08
C ALA A 15 -20.74 5.53 -5.97
N VAL A 16 -20.37 6.36 -6.95
CA VAL A 16 -19.19 6.13 -7.80
C VAL A 16 -17.90 6.20 -6.97
N ALA A 17 -17.78 7.17 -6.07
CA ALA A 17 -16.61 7.26 -5.18
C ALA A 17 -16.50 6.06 -4.23
N ALA A 18 -17.62 5.47 -3.80
CA ALA A 18 -17.62 4.26 -2.99
C ALA A 18 -17.24 2.99 -3.78
N LEU A 19 -17.50 2.97 -5.09
CA LEU A 19 -17.18 1.83 -5.97
C LEU A 19 -15.71 1.78 -6.40
N TYR A 20 -15.01 2.92 -6.37
CA TYR A 20 -13.58 3.00 -6.68
C TYR A 20 -12.78 3.24 -5.39
N PRO A 21 -12.45 2.19 -4.62
CA PRO A 21 -11.59 2.34 -3.45
C PRO A 21 -10.27 2.99 -3.88
N TYR A 22 -9.85 3.98 -3.10
CA TYR A 22 -8.61 4.72 -3.35
C TYR A 22 -7.42 3.76 -3.23
N ALA A 23 -6.97 3.21 -4.36
CA ALA A 23 -5.82 2.33 -4.40
C ALA A 23 -4.55 3.19 -4.38
N ILE A 24 -3.72 3.01 -3.36
CA ILE A 24 -2.38 3.60 -3.34
C ILE A 24 -1.43 2.62 -4.00
N TYR A 25 -0.55 3.14 -4.84
CA TYR A 25 0.44 2.35 -5.55
C TYR A 25 1.82 2.61 -4.97
N ILE A 26 2.56 1.53 -4.67
CA ILE A 26 3.91 1.58 -4.13
C ILE A 26 4.85 0.76 -5.00
N ARG A 27 6.14 1.11 -5.01
CA ARG A 27 7.17 0.42 -5.81
C ARG A 27 8.19 -0.28 -4.94
N ALA A 28 8.64 -1.46 -5.31
CA ALA A 28 9.74 -2.12 -4.61
C ALA A 28 10.98 -1.21 -4.55
N ALA A 29 11.60 -1.10 -3.37
CA ALA A 29 12.71 -0.18 -3.16
C ALA A 29 14.05 -0.73 -3.64
N GLU A 30 14.29 -2.02 -3.43
CA GLU A 30 15.51 -2.76 -3.77
C GLU A 30 15.10 -4.21 -4.10
N PRO A 31 15.85 -4.93 -4.96
CA PRO A 31 15.62 -6.35 -5.19
C PRO A 31 16.14 -7.10 -3.96
N GLN A 32 15.26 -7.85 -3.28
CA GLN A 32 15.72 -8.70 -2.20
C GLN A 32 16.08 -10.10 -2.70
N PRO A 33 17.27 -10.61 -2.38
CA PRO A 33 17.59 -12.00 -2.62
C PRO A 33 16.68 -12.88 -1.74
N SER A 34 16.22 -14.01 -2.30
CA SER A 34 15.32 -14.96 -1.64
C SER A 34 15.92 -15.67 -0.42
N ASP A 35 17.19 -15.42 -0.11
CA ASP A 35 18.02 -16.21 0.82
C ASP A 35 18.24 -15.56 2.20
N MET A 36 17.54 -14.48 2.54
CA MET A 36 17.67 -13.89 3.87
C MET A 36 16.91 -14.72 4.91
N GLN A 37 17.64 -15.58 5.63
CA GLN A 37 17.26 -16.26 6.87
C GLN A 37 16.94 -15.25 7.99
N SER A 38 15.86 -14.49 7.83
CA SER A 38 15.23 -13.71 8.90
C SER A 38 13.96 -14.44 9.32
N GLU A 39 13.69 -14.52 10.62
CA GLU A 39 12.45 -15.15 11.15
C GLU A 39 11.18 -14.50 10.59
N GLN A 40 11.27 -13.24 10.14
CA GLN A 40 10.23 -12.55 9.38
C GLN A 40 10.85 -11.87 8.16
N PRO A 41 10.38 -12.18 6.94
CA PRO A 41 10.88 -11.55 5.73
C PRO A 41 10.51 -10.07 5.69
N LEU A 42 11.46 -9.24 5.25
CA LEU A 42 11.39 -7.78 5.37
C LEU A 42 11.42 -7.12 4.00
N LEU A 43 10.32 -6.50 3.54
CA LEU A 43 10.31 -5.79 2.26
C LEU A 43 10.28 -4.26 2.43
N HIS A 44 10.94 -3.57 1.52
CA HIS A 44 10.92 -2.11 1.44
C HIS A 44 10.27 -1.64 0.15
N PHE A 45 9.46 -0.58 0.26
CA PHE A 45 8.79 0.05 -0.86
C PHE A 45 8.96 1.57 -0.83
N TRP A 46 8.92 2.19 -2.00
CA TRP A 46 8.75 3.62 -2.17
C TRP A 46 7.27 3.93 -2.38
N ALA A 47 6.77 4.92 -1.66
CA ALA A 47 5.46 5.52 -1.88
C ALA A 47 5.59 7.03 -2.06
N ASP A 48 4.67 7.63 -2.82
CA ASP A 48 4.60 9.08 -2.96
C ASP A 48 4.26 9.72 -1.60
N LYS A 49 5.04 10.74 -1.21
CA LYS A 49 4.93 11.43 0.07
C LYS A 49 3.55 12.05 0.30
N LYS A 50 2.78 12.37 -0.75
CA LYS A 50 1.39 12.85 -0.60
C LYS A 50 0.48 11.85 0.11
N HIS A 51 0.84 10.57 0.09
CA HIS A 51 0.09 9.51 0.76
C HIS A 51 0.61 9.20 2.18
N ALA A 52 1.60 9.95 2.69
CA ALA A 52 2.21 9.67 4.00
C ALA A 52 1.19 9.51 5.14
N ASN A 53 0.16 10.35 5.16
CA ASN A 53 -0.88 10.34 6.21
C ASN A 53 -1.80 9.11 6.16
N TRP A 54 -1.75 8.30 5.10
CA TRP A 54 -2.52 7.08 4.98
C TRP A 54 -1.82 5.88 5.64
N PHE A 55 -0.51 6.00 5.90
CA PHE A 55 0.29 4.93 6.48
C PHE A 55 0.44 5.10 7.99
N SER A 56 0.19 4.02 8.73
CA SER A 56 0.32 3.96 10.18
C SER A 56 1.25 2.82 10.58
N VAL A 57 2.31 3.13 11.33
CA VAL A 57 3.24 2.13 11.84
C VAL A 57 2.49 1.20 12.80
N GLY A 58 2.70 -0.11 12.63
CA GLY A 58 2.01 -1.17 13.37
C GLY A 58 0.74 -1.69 12.68
N SER A 59 0.17 -0.95 11.72
CA SER A 59 -0.99 -1.43 10.95
C SER A 59 -0.61 -2.56 9.99
N LEU A 60 -1.58 -3.44 9.74
CA LEU A 60 -1.47 -4.52 8.78
C LEU A 60 -1.99 -4.06 7.41
N TYR A 61 -1.19 -4.27 6.38
CA TYR A 61 -1.52 -3.91 5.03
C TYR A 61 -1.53 -5.13 4.12
N LEU A 62 -2.41 -5.08 3.12
CA LEU A 62 -2.44 -6.01 2.03
C LEU A 62 -1.67 -5.41 0.85
N LEU A 63 -0.65 -6.12 0.39
CA LEU A 63 0.21 -5.79 -0.73
C LEU A 63 -0.16 -6.71 -1.90
N GLN A 64 -0.67 -6.15 -2.99
CA GLN A 64 -1.13 -6.93 -4.13
C GLN A 64 -0.37 -6.54 -5.40
N HIS A 65 0.22 -7.54 -6.03
CA HIS A 65 0.80 -7.50 -7.36
C HIS A 65 0.00 -8.44 -8.27
N GLU A 66 0.10 -8.30 -9.59
CA GLU A 66 -0.71 -9.04 -10.59
C GLU A 66 -0.79 -10.56 -10.33
N THR A 67 0.30 -11.13 -9.81
CA THR A 67 0.50 -12.58 -9.66
C THR A 67 0.50 -13.07 -8.22
N TYR A 68 0.53 -12.19 -7.22
CA TYR A 68 0.55 -12.61 -5.81
C TYR A 68 0.08 -11.51 -4.87
N GLN A 69 -0.44 -11.94 -3.72
CA GLN A 69 -1.00 -11.10 -2.69
C GLN A 69 -0.37 -11.51 -1.36
N VAL A 70 0.22 -10.56 -0.64
CA VAL A 70 0.89 -10.80 0.64
C VAL A 70 0.44 -9.78 1.67
N SER A 71 0.33 -10.18 2.93
CA SER A 71 0.05 -9.26 4.04
C SER A 71 1.36 -8.91 4.74
N GLY A 72 1.50 -7.64 5.13
CA GLY A 72 2.68 -7.17 5.84
C GLY A 72 2.35 -6.07 6.83
N ARG A 73 3.01 -6.13 7.99
CA ARG A 73 2.89 -5.12 9.04
C ARG A 73 3.89 -4.01 8.78
N LEU A 74 3.40 -2.78 8.67
CA LEU A 74 4.27 -1.62 8.48
C LEU A 74 5.09 -1.39 9.77
N PHE A 75 6.41 -1.40 9.69
CA PHE A 75 7.29 -1.20 10.85
C PHE A 75 8.02 0.15 10.81
N SER A 76 8.23 0.72 9.63
CA SER A 76 8.93 1.99 9.49
C SER A 76 8.45 2.84 8.31
N ILE A 77 8.53 4.15 8.51
CA ILE A 77 8.37 5.17 7.47
C ILE A 77 9.62 6.07 7.55
N THR A 78 10.41 6.10 6.48
CA THR A 78 11.67 6.86 6.45
C THR A 78 11.66 7.86 5.30
N HIS A 79 12.15 9.07 5.55
CA HIS A 79 12.34 10.10 4.53
C HIS A 79 13.79 10.04 4.01
N ALA A 80 13.96 9.96 2.69
CA ALA A 80 15.28 9.91 2.08
C ALA A 80 15.60 11.23 1.38
N THR A 81 16.75 11.85 1.71
CA THR A 81 17.17 13.12 1.09
C THR A 81 17.34 13.00 -0.43
N ALA A 82 17.77 11.83 -0.92
CA ALA A 82 17.92 11.57 -2.35
C ALA A 82 16.59 11.46 -3.11
N ARG A 83 15.46 11.27 -2.42
CA ARG A 83 14.11 11.16 -2.99
C ARG A 83 13.11 11.98 -2.18
N PRO A 84 13.13 13.32 -2.31
CA PRO A 84 12.38 14.22 -1.42
C PRO A 84 10.85 14.09 -1.53
N ASP A 85 10.36 13.59 -2.66
CA ASP A 85 8.94 13.41 -2.97
C ASP A 85 8.42 12.01 -2.63
N GLU A 86 9.29 11.12 -2.13
CA GLU A 86 8.93 9.76 -1.75
C GLU A 86 9.23 9.49 -0.28
N ILE A 87 8.56 8.48 0.26
CA ILE A 87 8.83 7.89 1.57
C ILE A 87 9.17 6.42 1.38
N LYS A 88 10.16 5.94 2.15
CA LYS A 88 10.50 4.51 2.22
C LYS A 88 9.62 3.87 3.29
N LEU A 89 8.81 2.90 2.90
CA LEU A 89 7.99 2.08 3.76
C LEU A 89 8.68 0.74 3.97
N GLY A 90 8.77 0.29 5.22
CA GLY A 90 9.30 -1.02 5.56
C GLY A 90 8.22 -1.93 6.13
N PHE A 91 8.13 -3.17 5.66
CA PHE A 91 7.13 -4.15 6.07
C PHE A 91 7.76 -5.46 6.51
N TYR A 92 7.33 -5.99 7.66
CA TYR A 92 7.49 -7.40 7.98
C TYR A 92 6.33 -8.18 7.39
N LEU A 93 6.60 -9.17 6.54
CA LEU A 93 5.54 -9.96 5.92
C LEU A 93 5.04 -11.04 6.88
N GLU A 94 3.76 -11.36 6.80
CA GLU A 94 3.12 -12.43 7.59
C GLU A 94 3.26 -13.81 6.92
N THR A 95 4.14 -13.93 5.92
CA THR A 95 4.50 -15.19 5.24
C THR A 95 5.92 -15.58 5.60
N ALA A 96 6.22 -16.88 5.63
CA ALA A 96 7.58 -17.39 5.80
C ALA A 96 8.41 -17.26 4.50
N GLU A 97 7.74 -17.17 3.35
CA GLU A 97 8.40 -17.12 2.04
C GLU A 97 8.34 -15.72 1.44
N LEU A 98 9.50 -15.22 1.04
CA LEU A 98 9.66 -13.92 0.41
C LEU A 98 9.32 -14.04 -1.09
N PRO A 99 8.31 -13.31 -1.61
CA PRO A 99 8.07 -13.31 -3.05
C PRO A 99 9.27 -12.75 -3.79
N ILE A 100 9.53 -13.22 -5.01
CA ILE A 100 10.59 -12.65 -5.85
C ILE A 100 10.14 -11.26 -6.31
N VAL A 101 10.62 -10.24 -5.61
CA VAL A 101 10.32 -8.83 -5.90
C VAL A 101 11.50 -8.22 -6.64
N THR A 102 11.27 -7.78 -7.89
CA THR A 102 12.25 -7.00 -8.65
C THR A 102 12.01 -5.52 -8.46
N GLU A 103 13.06 -4.71 -8.58
CA GLU A 103 12.91 -3.27 -8.77
C GLU A 103 11.94 -3.02 -9.94
N HIS A 104 11.08 -2.00 -9.82
CA HIS A 104 10.01 -1.62 -10.76
C HIS A 104 8.65 -2.34 -10.62
N GLN A 105 8.51 -3.37 -9.80
CA GLN A 105 7.18 -3.93 -9.53
C GLN A 105 6.31 -2.90 -8.78
N ILE A 106 5.08 -2.71 -9.27
CA ILE A 106 4.09 -1.80 -8.70
C ILE A 106 3.05 -2.64 -7.96
N PHE A 107 2.85 -2.30 -6.69
CA PHE A 107 1.89 -2.96 -5.83
C PHE A 107 0.76 -2.01 -5.52
N SER A 108 -0.48 -2.47 -5.56
CA SER A 108 -1.54 -1.79 -4.84
C SER A 108 -1.44 -2.13 -3.35
N ILE A 109 -1.68 -1.14 -2.50
CA ILE A 109 -1.74 -1.31 -1.05
C ILE A 109 -3.10 -0.89 -0.51
N SER A 110 -3.66 -1.71 0.38
CA SER A 110 -4.87 -1.41 1.15
C SER A 110 -4.64 -1.75 2.63
N GLU A 111 -5.17 -0.93 3.54
CA GLU A 111 -5.15 -1.25 4.97
C GLU A 111 -6.10 -2.43 5.20
N ARG A 112 -5.59 -3.48 5.86
CA ARG A 112 -6.39 -4.66 6.16
C ARG A 112 -7.15 -4.41 7.45
N HIS A 113 -8.39 -3.98 7.31
CA HIS A 113 -9.32 -3.94 8.45
C HIS A 113 -9.65 -5.38 8.86
N THR A 114 -9.17 -5.80 10.03
CA THR A 114 -9.72 -6.98 10.70
C THR A 114 -11.17 -6.65 11.05
N ALA A 115 -12.12 -7.30 10.41
CA ALA A 115 -13.49 -7.35 10.90
C ALA A 115 -13.45 -8.12 12.23
N GLU A 116 -13.53 -7.40 13.34
CA GLU A 116 -13.87 -7.97 14.64
C GLU A 116 -15.33 -8.41 14.67
#